data_AF-A0A0P0Z0C0-F1
#
_entry.id   AF-A0A0P0Z0C0-F1
#
_cell.length_a   1.000
_cell.length_b   1.000
_cell.length_c   1.000
_cell.angle_alpha   90.00
_cell.angle_beta   90.00
_cell.angle_gamma   90.00
#
_symmetry.space_group_name_H-M   'P 1'
#
loop_
_entity.id
_entity.type
_entity.pdbx_description
1 polymer ?
#
loop_
_entity_poly.entity_id
_entity_poly.type
_entity_poly.pdbx_seq_one_letter_code
_entity_poly.pdbx_strand_id
1 'polypeptide(L)'
;MPYWPQVKAFLDVVGYVSTAVVLVGALYGGYLIFSGFVPVLIRLGNGLTKRKIAIFAKGDALSSLTALFEDSDLFDVKNVVPITDVHDIGRAEKASIFLVHWPDWTENIPQILSRKGDRTALIIYAPQGRGLVSNEVIAELEKHRNVVLANLRGRLLNDVVTSLITTGYEKAKN
;
A
#
# COMPACT_ATOMS: atom_id res chain seq x y z
N MET A 1 43.31 -53.47 7.31
CA MET A 1 42.86 -52.61 8.42
C MET A 1 41.51 -53.12 8.93
N PRO A 2 41.47 -53.80 10.09
CA PRO A 2 40.27 -54.50 10.58
C PRO A 2 39.14 -53.59 11.11
N TYR A 3 39.40 -52.31 11.34
CA TYR A 3 38.43 -51.35 11.91
C TYR A 3 37.57 -50.61 10.88
N TRP A 4 37.86 -50.78 9.57
CA TRP A 4 37.20 -50.05 8.49
C TRP A 4 35.67 -50.25 8.39
N PRO A 5 35.11 -51.46 8.61
CA PRO A 5 33.66 -51.67 8.58
C PRO A 5 32.91 -50.92 9.70
N GLN A 6 33.53 -50.83 10.89
CA GLN A 6 32.95 -50.14 12.05
C GLN A 6 32.93 -48.62 11.83
N VAL A 7 34.01 -48.08 11.25
CA VAL A 7 34.09 -46.66 10.89
C VAL A 7 33.06 -46.29 9.82
N LYS A 8 32.86 -47.12 8.79
CA LYS A 8 31.81 -46.88 7.78
C LYS A 8 30.41 -46.88 8.39
N ALA A 9 30.09 -47.88 9.20
CA ALA A 9 28.78 -47.96 9.84
C ALA A 9 28.48 -46.74 10.72
N PHE A 10 29.49 -46.25 11.45
CA PHE A 10 29.36 -45.01 12.22
C PHE A 10 29.11 -43.78 11.33
N LEU A 11 29.88 -43.62 10.25
CA LEU A 11 29.71 -42.52 9.30
C LEU A 11 28.35 -42.55 8.60
N ASP A 12 27.84 -43.73 8.26
CA ASP A 12 26.52 -43.89 7.64
C ASP A 12 25.40 -43.46 8.60
N VAL A 13 25.47 -43.86 9.88
CA VAL A 13 24.49 -43.46 10.91
C VAL A 13 24.51 -41.94 11.12
N VAL A 14 25.70 -41.33 11.25
CA VAL A 14 25.83 -39.88 11.38
C VAL A 14 25.32 -39.17 10.12
N GLY A 15 25.60 -39.72 8.95
CA GLY A 15 25.09 -39.25 7.67
C GLY A 15 23.56 -39.22 7.65
N TYR A 16 22.91 -40.33 7.99
CA TYR A 16 21.44 -40.41 8.02
C TYR A 16 20.82 -39.44 9.02
N VAL A 17 21.37 -39.32 10.23
CA VAL A 17 20.89 -38.36 11.24
C VAL A 17 21.04 -36.93 10.75
N SER A 18 22.19 -36.59 10.16
CA SER A 18 22.43 -35.26 9.58
C SER A 18 21.46 -34.94 8.45
N THR A 19 21.24 -35.89 7.51
CA THR A 19 20.26 -35.73 6.44
C THR A 19 18.85 -35.55 6.98
N ALA A 20 18.45 -36.32 8.00
CA ALA A 20 17.15 -36.17 8.63
C ALA A 20 16.96 -34.79 9.28
N VAL A 21 17.98 -34.28 9.99
CA VAL A 21 17.95 -32.94 10.58
C VAL A 21 17.83 -31.85 9.52
N VAL A 22 18.60 -31.95 8.42
CA VAL A 22 18.53 -31.00 7.31
C VAL A 22 17.15 -31.02 6.64
N LEU A 23 16.59 -32.22 6.41
CA LEU A 23 15.25 -32.36 5.82
C LEU A 23 14.17 -31.74 6.70
N VAL A 24 14.18 -32.04 8.00
CA VAL A 24 13.22 -31.46 8.96
C VAL A 24 13.40 -29.94 9.05
N GLY A 25 14.65 -29.47 9.12
CA GLY A 25 14.97 -28.04 9.13
C GLY A 25 14.49 -27.31 7.88
N ALA A 26 14.67 -27.91 6.70
CA ALA A 26 14.19 -27.37 5.43
C ALA A 26 12.66 -27.30 5.37
N LEU A 27 11.97 -28.36 5.81
CA LEU A 27 10.50 -28.38 5.87
C LEU A 27 9.96 -27.34 6.85
N TYR A 28 10.55 -27.24 8.03
CA TYR A 28 10.14 -26.25 9.03
C TYR A 28 10.45 -24.82 8.57
N GLY A 29 11.61 -24.58 7.97
CA GLY A 29 11.97 -23.29 7.37
C GLY A 29 11.00 -22.88 6.26
N GLY A 30 10.66 -23.81 5.37
CA GLY A 30 9.63 -23.62 4.36
C GLY A 30 8.29 -23.24 5.00
N TYR A 31 7.83 -24.00 6.00
CA TYR A 31 6.60 -23.73 6.72
C TYR A 31 6.59 -22.32 7.35
N LEU A 32 7.69 -21.86 7.96
CA LEU A 32 7.79 -20.51 8.52
C LEU A 32 7.68 -19.41 7.45
N ILE A 33 8.27 -19.61 6.28
CA ILE A 33 8.15 -18.66 5.15
C ILE A 33 6.69 -18.60 4.66
N PHE A 34 6.07 -19.77 4.45
CA PHE A 34 4.68 -19.84 3.98
C PHE A 34 3.67 -19.32 5.01
N SER A 35 3.92 -19.47 6.30
CA SER A 35 3.02 -18.98 7.36
C SER A 35 3.23 -17.50 7.71
N GLY A 36 4.45 -16.96 7.53
CA GLY A 36 4.76 -15.57 7.82
C GLY A 36 4.65 -14.63 6.62
N PHE A 37 5.45 -14.87 5.59
CA PHE A 37 5.66 -13.93 4.49
C PHE A 37 4.54 -13.95 3.45
N VAL A 38 4.09 -15.15 3.06
CA VAL A 38 3.06 -15.31 2.02
C VAL A 38 1.74 -14.63 2.36
N PRO A 39 1.20 -14.71 3.60
CA PRO A 39 -0.02 -13.99 3.97
C PRO A 39 0.11 -12.48 3.87
N VAL A 40 1.31 -11.93 4.11
CA VAL A 40 1.58 -10.48 3.96
C VAL A 40 1.53 -10.08 2.49
N LEU A 41 2.14 -10.86 1.60
CA LEU A 41 2.09 -10.60 0.15
C LEU A 41 0.66 -10.70 -0.40
N ILE A 42 -0.10 -11.72 0.00
CA ILE A 42 -1.49 -11.88 -0.42
C ILE A 42 -2.34 -10.70 0.08
N ARG A 43 -2.12 -10.24 1.32
CA ARG A 43 -2.82 -9.08 1.88
C ARG A 43 -2.49 -7.80 1.12
N LEU A 44 -1.22 -7.59 0.78
CA LEU A 44 -0.76 -6.45 -0.01
C LEU A 44 -1.42 -6.46 -1.40
N GLY A 45 -1.31 -7.57 -2.12
CA GLY A 45 -1.90 -7.73 -3.45
C GLY A 45 -3.42 -7.55 -3.46
N ASN A 46 -4.13 -8.11 -2.48
CA ASN A 46 -5.57 -7.89 -2.33
C ASN A 46 -5.92 -6.43 -1.99
N GLY A 47 -5.09 -5.76 -1.19
CA GLY A 47 -5.24 -4.34 -0.87
C GLY A 47 -5.11 -3.46 -2.12
N LEU A 48 -4.14 -3.76 -2.98
CA LEU A 48 -3.91 -3.03 -4.24
C LEU A 48 -5.04 -3.27 -5.26
N THR A 49 -5.46 -4.52 -5.43
CA THR A 49 -6.41 -4.91 -6.50
C THR A 49 -7.88 -4.65 -6.19
N LYS A 50 -8.28 -4.54 -4.91
CA LYS A 50 -9.70 -4.41 -4.52
C LYS A 50 -10.10 -3.04 -3.98
N ARG A 51 -9.14 -2.20 -3.58
CA ARG A 51 -9.45 -0.91 -2.94
C ARG A 51 -9.75 0.17 -3.97
N LYS A 52 -10.74 1.00 -3.65
CA LYS A 52 -11.12 2.14 -4.47
C LYS A 52 -10.31 3.38 -4.11
N ILE A 53 -9.91 4.14 -5.13
CA ILE A 53 -9.20 5.41 -5.00
C ILE A 53 -10.11 6.51 -5.54
N ALA A 54 -10.47 7.48 -4.71
CA ALA A 54 -11.15 8.69 -5.17
C ALA A 54 -10.10 9.70 -5.62
N ILE A 55 -10.15 10.11 -6.89
CA ILE A 55 -9.24 11.13 -7.43
C ILE A 55 -10.01 12.43 -7.57
N PHE A 56 -9.66 13.39 -6.73
CA PHE A 56 -10.15 14.76 -6.77
C PHE A 56 -9.23 15.56 -7.70
N ALA A 57 -9.61 15.68 -8.97
CA ALA A 57 -8.87 16.43 -9.98
C ALA A 57 -9.81 16.82 -11.13
N LYS A 58 -9.45 17.85 -11.89
CA LYS A 58 -10.24 18.39 -13.00
C LYS A 58 -9.41 18.34 -14.30
N GLY A 59 -10.11 18.21 -15.44
CA GLY A 59 -9.50 18.28 -16.77
C GLY A 59 -8.27 17.37 -16.95
N ASP A 60 -7.18 17.96 -17.45
CA ASP A 60 -5.93 17.26 -17.75
C ASP A 60 -5.22 16.67 -16.53
N ALA A 61 -5.45 17.23 -15.34
CA ALA A 61 -4.87 16.67 -14.11
C ALA A 61 -5.48 15.31 -13.79
N LEU A 62 -6.78 15.15 -14.02
CA LEU A 62 -7.48 13.88 -13.80
C LEU A 62 -7.00 12.81 -14.78
N SER A 63 -6.90 13.13 -16.07
CA SER A 63 -6.41 12.18 -17.08
C SER A 63 -4.95 11.80 -16.81
N SER A 64 -4.09 12.77 -16.50
CA SER A 64 -2.68 12.50 -16.18
C SER A 64 -2.49 11.66 -14.92
N LEU A 65 -3.32 11.86 -13.87
CA LEU A 65 -3.25 11.03 -12.66
C LEU A 65 -3.81 9.63 -12.90
N THR A 66 -4.89 9.51 -13.68
CA THR A 66 -5.46 8.20 -14.02
C THR A 66 -4.47 7.38 -14.86
N ALA A 67 -3.86 7.99 -15.88
CA ALA A 67 -2.82 7.35 -16.68
C ALA A 67 -1.62 6.90 -15.83
N LEU A 68 -1.19 7.72 -14.86
CA LEU A 68 -0.11 7.33 -13.93
C LEU A 68 -0.42 6.04 -13.18
N PHE A 69 -1.68 5.83 -12.78
CA PHE A 69 -2.09 4.60 -12.09
C PHE A 69 -2.25 3.43 -13.05
N GLU A 70 -2.79 3.67 -14.24
CA GLU A 70 -2.91 2.66 -15.30
C GLU A 70 -1.54 2.15 -15.74
N ASP A 71 -0.60 3.05 -16.04
CA ASP A 71 0.77 2.72 -16.45
C ASP A 71 1.58 2.00 -15.37
N SER A 72 1.18 2.15 -14.10
CA SER A 72 1.89 1.54 -12.98
C SER A 72 1.55 0.07 -12.75
N ASP A 73 0.48 -0.45 -13.36
CA ASP A 73 -0.13 -1.78 -13.09
C ASP A 73 -0.48 -2.02 -11.60
N LEU A 74 -0.38 -1.01 -10.74
CA LEU A 74 -0.68 -1.11 -9.31
C LEU A 74 -2.19 -1.07 -9.04
N PHE A 75 -2.98 -0.50 -9.97
CA PHE A 75 -4.40 -0.29 -9.82
C PHE A 75 -5.17 -0.65 -11.08
N ASP A 76 -6.31 -1.29 -10.86
CA ASP A 76 -7.30 -1.44 -11.91
C ASP A 76 -8.07 -0.13 -12.05
N VAL A 77 -8.14 0.41 -13.27
CA VAL A 77 -8.84 1.66 -13.62
C VAL A 77 -10.30 1.62 -13.14
N LYS A 78 -10.93 0.43 -13.08
CA LYS A 78 -12.31 0.28 -12.57
C LYS A 78 -12.48 0.65 -11.09
N ASN A 79 -11.39 0.68 -10.33
CA ASN A 79 -11.37 1.06 -8.91
C ASN A 79 -11.13 2.56 -8.70
N VAL A 80 -10.85 3.31 -9.77
CA VAL A 80 -10.72 4.77 -9.73
C VAL A 80 -12.11 5.41 -9.73
N VAL A 81 -12.35 6.28 -8.76
CA VAL A 81 -13.58 7.08 -8.65
C VAL A 81 -13.21 8.54 -8.91
N PRO A 82 -13.42 9.06 -10.13
CA PRO A 82 -13.12 10.44 -10.44
C PRO A 82 -14.12 11.37 -9.74
N ILE A 83 -13.61 12.38 -9.06
CA ILE A 83 -14.36 13.46 -8.43
C ILE A 83 -13.91 14.77 -9.08
N THR A 84 -14.78 15.35 -9.91
CA THR A 84 -14.49 16.57 -10.69
C THR A 84 -15.20 17.79 -10.13
N ASP A 85 -16.28 17.60 -9.38
CA ASP A 85 -17.15 18.66 -8.88
C ASP A 85 -17.39 18.51 -7.37
N VAL A 86 -17.60 19.65 -6.70
CA VAL A 86 -17.84 19.73 -5.25
C VAL A 86 -19.08 18.93 -4.83
N HIS A 87 -20.11 18.89 -5.69
CA HIS A 87 -21.32 18.12 -5.45
C HIS A 87 -21.09 16.60 -5.48
N ASP A 88 -20.00 16.16 -6.12
CA ASP A 88 -19.65 14.75 -6.26
C ASP A 88 -18.79 14.21 -5.10
N ILE A 89 -18.32 15.05 -4.18
CA ILE A 89 -17.44 14.64 -3.07
C ILE A 89 -18.03 13.46 -2.28
N GLY A 90 -19.35 13.37 -2.14
CA GLY A 90 -20.02 12.25 -1.45
C GLY A 90 -19.75 10.87 -2.09
N ARG A 91 -19.45 10.82 -3.39
CA ARG A 91 -19.10 9.57 -4.09
C ARG A 91 -17.78 8.98 -3.58
N ALA A 92 -16.93 9.79 -2.95
CA ALA A 92 -15.66 9.35 -2.40
C ALA A 92 -15.80 8.54 -1.10
N GLU A 93 -16.93 8.56 -0.40
CA GLU A 93 -17.07 7.95 0.94
C GLU A 93 -16.70 6.45 1.00
N LYS A 94 -16.85 5.72 -0.12
CA LYS A 94 -16.49 4.29 -0.21
C LYS A 94 -15.04 4.03 -0.62
N ALA A 95 -14.26 5.08 -0.89
CA ALA A 95 -12.86 4.97 -1.28
C ALA A 95 -11.95 4.83 -0.05
N SER A 96 -10.92 4.00 -0.17
CA SER A 96 -9.91 3.82 0.87
C SER A 96 -8.82 4.90 0.80
N ILE A 97 -8.66 5.53 -0.36
CA ILE A 97 -7.72 6.61 -0.59
C ILE A 97 -8.43 7.78 -1.25
N PHE A 98 -8.17 8.97 -0.74
CA PHE A 98 -8.50 10.25 -1.37
C PHE A 98 -7.19 10.81 -1.92
N LEU A 99 -7.07 10.88 -3.23
CA LEU A 99 -5.98 11.56 -3.90
C LEU A 99 -6.48 12.91 -4.38
N VAL A 100 -5.92 14.00 -3.86
CA VAL A 100 -6.35 15.35 -4.18
C VAL A 100 -5.28 16.07 -4.96
N HIS A 101 -5.60 16.49 -6.18
CA HIS A 101 -4.78 17.43 -6.92
C HIS A 101 -4.96 18.82 -6.31
N TRP A 102 -3.93 19.30 -5.60
CA TRP A 102 -3.98 20.54 -4.82
C TRP A 102 -4.49 21.75 -5.62
N PRO A 103 -3.96 22.06 -6.82
CA PRO A 103 -4.37 23.24 -7.57
C PRO A 103 -5.87 23.32 -7.90
N ASP A 104 -6.56 22.18 -8.02
CA ASP A 104 -7.97 22.16 -8.43
C ASP A 104 -8.96 22.26 -7.25
N TRP A 105 -8.47 22.05 -6.02
CA TRP A 105 -9.27 21.78 -4.82
C TRP A 105 -8.83 22.59 -3.59
N THR A 106 -8.02 23.64 -3.76
CA THR A 106 -7.47 24.47 -2.67
C THR A 106 -8.53 24.98 -1.69
N GLU A 107 -9.68 25.41 -2.21
CA GLU A 107 -10.77 26.01 -1.41
C GLU A 107 -11.66 24.96 -0.71
N ASN A 108 -11.62 23.71 -1.17
CA ASN A 108 -12.54 22.65 -0.73
C ASN A 108 -11.87 21.61 0.18
N ILE A 109 -10.61 21.83 0.57
CA ILE A 109 -9.88 20.93 1.48
C ILE A 109 -10.64 20.66 2.79
N PRO A 110 -11.24 21.66 3.48
CA PRO A 110 -12.01 21.40 4.69
C PRO A 110 -13.20 20.46 4.45
N GLN A 111 -13.87 20.60 3.30
CA GLN A 111 -14.98 19.73 2.92
C GLN A 111 -14.52 18.30 2.65
N ILE A 112 -13.38 18.13 1.95
CA ILE A 112 -12.79 16.81 1.71
C ILE A 112 -12.39 16.15 3.04
N LEU A 113 -11.75 16.92 3.95
CA LEU A 113 -11.36 16.45 5.28
C LEU A 113 -12.56 16.01 6.12
N SER A 114 -13.67 16.73 6.08
CA SER A 114 -14.90 16.36 6.82
C SER A 114 -15.53 15.04 6.34
N ARG A 115 -15.26 14.62 5.09
CA ARG A 115 -15.75 13.36 4.52
C ARG A 115 -14.74 12.22 4.65
N LYS A 116 -13.52 12.53 5.07
CA LYS A 116 -12.45 11.56 5.25
C LYS A 116 -12.67 10.79 6.55
N GLY A 117 -12.81 9.47 6.45
CA GLY A 117 -12.76 8.60 7.63
C GLY A 117 -11.34 8.45 8.19
N ASP A 118 -11.22 8.04 9.46
CA ASP A 118 -9.91 7.79 10.10
C ASP A 118 -9.07 6.77 9.35
N ARG A 119 -9.74 5.81 8.69
CA ARG A 119 -9.12 4.70 7.94
C ARG A 119 -8.91 5.02 6.47
N THR A 120 -9.37 6.19 6.01
CA THR A 120 -9.15 6.66 4.65
C THR A 120 -7.83 7.43 4.62
N ALA A 121 -6.92 7.06 3.72
CA ALA A 121 -5.71 7.84 3.50
C ALA A 121 -6.05 9.05 2.63
N LEU A 122 -5.47 10.20 2.96
CA LEU A 122 -5.57 11.42 2.17
C LEU A 122 -4.18 11.77 1.66
N ILE A 123 -4.05 11.87 0.34
CA ILE A 123 -2.80 12.21 -0.33
C ILE A 123 -3.06 13.50 -1.09
N ILE A 124 -2.44 14.58 -0.63
CA ILE A 124 -2.46 15.87 -1.33
C ILE A 124 -1.29 15.88 -2.31
N TYR A 125 -1.58 15.86 -3.60
CA TYR A 125 -0.59 16.04 -4.65
C TYR A 125 -0.47 17.52 -5.02
N ALA A 126 0.61 18.14 -4.56
CA ALA A 126 0.95 19.54 -4.80
C ALA A 126 2.20 19.64 -5.68
N PRO A 127 2.08 19.49 -7.01
CA PRO A 127 3.21 19.59 -7.93
C PRO A 127 3.92 20.94 -7.79
N GLN A 128 5.25 20.90 -7.83
CA GLN A 128 6.09 22.10 -7.78
C GLN A 128 5.69 23.10 -8.88
N GLY A 129 5.63 24.38 -8.52
CA GLY A 129 5.33 25.47 -9.47
C GLY A 129 3.85 25.69 -9.79
N ARG A 130 2.91 24.96 -9.18
CA ARG A 130 1.46 25.15 -9.38
C ARG A 130 0.70 25.61 -8.13
N GLY A 131 1.41 26.33 -7.24
CA GLY A 131 0.87 26.85 -5.99
C GLY A 131 1.48 26.14 -4.78
N LEU A 132 1.81 26.94 -3.75
CA LEU A 132 2.29 26.45 -2.47
C LEU A 132 1.11 26.13 -1.57
N VAL A 133 1.23 25.04 -0.80
CA VAL A 133 0.29 24.77 0.29
C VAL A 133 0.66 25.72 1.43
N SER A 134 -0.31 26.50 1.91
CA SER A 134 -0.06 27.45 3.00
C SER A 134 0.22 26.72 4.32
N ASN A 135 0.94 27.38 5.23
CA ASN A 135 1.29 26.78 6.52
C ASN A 135 0.04 26.49 7.37
N GLU A 136 -1.00 27.29 7.24
CA GLU A 136 -2.28 27.10 7.93
C GLU A 136 -2.95 25.80 7.46
N VAL A 137 -2.92 25.53 6.15
CA VAL A 137 -3.49 24.30 5.60
C VAL A 137 -2.64 23.09 5.99
N ILE A 138 -1.31 23.21 5.99
CA ILE A 138 -0.41 22.14 6.48
C ILE A 138 -0.72 21.81 7.95
N ALA A 139 -0.82 22.83 8.80
CA ALA A 139 -1.13 22.66 10.22
C ALA A 139 -2.52 22.00 10.43
N GLU A 140 -3.48 22.26 9.55
CA GLU A 140 -4.77 21.58 9.58
C GLU A 140 -4.65 20.11 9.14
N LEU A 141 -3.95 19.84 8.05
CA LEU A 141 -3.70 18.49 7.54
C LEU A 141 -2.99 17.60 8.57
N GLU A 142 -2.04 18.14 9.34
CA GLU A 142 -1.31 17.43 10.40
C GLU A 142 -2.22 16.92 11.54
N LYS A 143 -3.39 17.54 11.76
CA LYS A 143 -4.34 17.09 12.79
C LYS A 143 -5.05 15.79 12.41
N HIS A 144 -5.02 15.39 11.14
CA HIS A 144 -5.71 14.22 10.64
C HIS A 144 -4.76 13.03 10.45
N ARG A 145 -5.22 11.83 10.80
CA ARG A 145 -4.46 10.59 10.58
C ARG A 145 -4.38 10.22 9.10
N ASN A 146 -3.29 9.56 8.72
CA ASN A 146 -3.09 9.02 7.36
C ASN A 146 -3.16 10.12 6.27
N VAL A 147 -2.56 11.28 6.54
CA VAL A 147 -2.42 12.36 5.57
C VAL A 147 -0.99 12.42 5.07
N VAL A 148 -0.82 12.56 3.75
CA VAL A 148 0.47 12.70 3.10
C VAL A 148 0.43 13.88 2.14
N LEU A 149 1.48 14.70 2.14
CA LEU A 149 1.69 15.76 1.17
C LEU A 149 2.81 15.34 0.21
N ALA A 150 2.45 15.10 -1.05
CA ALA A 150 3.37 14.67 -2.10
C ALA A 150 3.56 15.79 -3.14
N ASN A 151 4.81 16.07 -3.50
CA ASN A 151 5.15 17.14 -4.43
C ASN A 151 5.80 16.66 -5.75
N LEU A 152 6.17 15.38 -5.81
CA LEU A 152 6.79 14.74 -6.96
C LEU A 152 5.99 13.50 -7.38
N ARG A 153 5.84 13.28 -8.70
CA ARG A 153 5.08 12.14 -9.24
C ARG A 153 5.62 10.78 -8.78
N GLY A 154 6.94 10.61 -8.76
CA GLY A 154 7.56 9.36 -8.30
C GLY A 154 7.27 9.08 -6.81
N ARG A 155 7.24 10.13 -5.97
CA ARG A 155 6.85 10.00 -4.56
C ARG A 155 5.37 9.69 -4.41
N LEU A 156 4.52 10.28 -5.25
CA LEU A 156 3.08 10.07 -5.20
C LEU A 156 2.72 8.57 -5.28
N LEU A 157 3.29 7.82 -6.22
CA LEU A 157 3.02 6.37 -6.30
C LEU A 157 3.48 5.62 -5.05
N ASN A 158 4.68 5.93 -4.54
CA ASN A 158 5.20 5.33 -3.31
C ASN A 158 4.29 5.61 -2.10
N ASP A 159 3.81 6.85 -2.01
CA ASP A 159 2.94 7.31 -0.93
C ASP A 159 1.55 6.66 -1.03
N VAL A 160 1.03 6.45 -2.24
CA VAL A 160 -0.21 5.68 -2.48
C VAL A 160 -0.06 4.24 -2.02
N VAL A 161 0.99 3.54 -2.45
CA VAL A 161 1.25 2.14 -2.05
C VAL A 161 1.41 2.02 -0.54
N THR A 162 2.23 2.90 0.05
CA THR A 162 2.46 2.91 1.51
C THR A 162 1.16 3.18 2.26
N SER A 163 0.35 4.11 1.77
CA SER A 163 -0.95 4.43 2.36
C SER A 163 -1.93 3.25 2.31
N LEU A 164 -1.90 2.42 1.27
CA LEU A 164 -2.73 1.20 1.21
C LEU A 164 -2.31 0.17 2.25
N ILE A 165 -1.01 0.05 2.51
CA ILE A 165 -0.49 -0.85 3.54
C ILE A 165 -0.97 -0.41 4.91
N THR A 166 -0.84 0.88 5.23
CA THR A 166 -1.14 1.42 6.56
C THR A 166 -2.65 1.53 6.82
N THR A 167 -3.46 1.85 5.80
CA THR A 167 -4.93 1.82 5.89
C THR A 167 -5.51 0.41 5.69
N GLY A 168 -4.65 -0.54 5.31
CA GLY A 168 -4.89 -1.96 5.08
C GLY A 168 -5.42 -2.75 6.28
N TYR A 169 -5.15 -2.25 7.49
CA TYR A 169 -5.21 -3.06 8.71
C TYR A 169 -6.62 -3.23 9.24
N GLU A 170 -7.42 -4.08 8.61
CA GLU A 170 -8.58 -4.70 9.25
C GLU A 170 -8.03 -5.80 10.16
N LYS A 171 -8.00 -5.52 11.47
CA LYS A 171 -7.76 -6.58 12.44
C LYS A 171 -8.98 -7.49 12.31
N ALA A 172 -8.82 -8.65 11.69
CA ALA A 172 -9.84 -9.69 11.67
C ALA A 172 -10.29 -9.87 13.12
N LYS A 173 -11.51 -9.43 13.40
CA LYS A 173 -12.12 -9.53 14.72
C LYS A 173 -12.45 -11.00 14.90
N ASN A 174 -11.52 -11.75 15.48
CA ASN A 174 -11.82 -13.00 16.17
C ASN A 174 -12.34 -12.64 17.56
#